data_AF-G0S977-F1
#
_entry.id   AF-G0S977-F1
#
_cell.length_a   1.000
_cell.length_b   1.000
_cell.length_c   1.000
_cell.angle_alpha   90.00
_cell.angle_beta   90.00
_cell.angle_gamma   90.00
#
_symmetry.space_group_name_H-M   'P 1'
#
loop_
_entity.id
_entity.type
_entity.pdbx_description
1 polymer ?
#
loop_
_entity_poly.entity_id
_entity_poly.type
_entity_poly.pdbx_seq_one_letter_code
_entity_poly.pdbx_strand_id
1 'polypeptide(L)'
;MINVLLFKLFIILVLAAPGQAQYGPGGYWNGAGYPGGPQGSGFRGGPAFDVDEATRVRAIHGVLGAIAMVALFPGGSILIRLLPGKFALWCHAIAQMIALAVFAAAVGMGIKLVEIVKIPVRDGGNGEVVRDGSILANPNINYHPIIGLIVFACLVVQPILGIIHHLKFKKLRRRQAWSYLHLFNGRIFISLGIANGGFGLWLARASAAVKLAYIATAATVWTLWMLFALRGEMKRAKEKRGRSREGSEMEMGSRGLFGRKRFSGNSAF
;
A
#
# COMPACT_ATOMS: atom_id res chain seq x y z
N MET A 1 17.35 -13.20 -18.31
CA MET A 1 17.62 -11.79 -18.69
C MET A 1 16.44 -10.86 -18.39
N ILE A 2 15.19 -11.18 -18.76
CA ILE A 2 13.99 -10.34 -18.52
C ILE A 2 13.79 -9.91 -17.05
N ASN A 3 13.96 -10.83 -16.09
CA ASN A 3 13.77 -10.50 -14.66
C ASN A 3 14.82 -9.51 -14.12
N VAL A 4 16.04 -9.51 -14.67
CA VAL A 4 17.12 -8.60 -14.27
C VAL A 4 16.88 -7.22 -14.86
N LEU A 5 16.39 -7.14 -16.10
CA LEU A 5 16.03 -5.88 -16.74
C LEU A 5 14.85 -5.20 -16.03
N LEU A 6 13.81 -5.96 -15.67
CA LEU A 6 12.65 -5.45 -14.93
C LEU A 6 12.99 -5.05 -13.49
N PHE A 7 13.92 -5.76 -12.85
CA PHE A 7 14.45 -5.39 -11.53
C PHE A 7 15.24 -4.08 -11.59
N LYS A 8 16.10 -3.92 -12.60
CA LYS A 8 16.83 -2.66 -12.84
C LYS A 8 15.87 -1.51 -13.16
N LEU A 9 14.84 -1.75 -13.97
CA LEU A 9 13.81 -0.74 -14.28
C LEU A 9 13.01 -0.34 -13.03
N PHE A 10 12.65 -1.31 -12.17
CA PHE A 10 11.98 -1.06 -10.90
C PHE A 10 12.85 -0.25 -9.95
N ILE A 11 14.13 -0.60 -9.80
CA ILE A 11 15.09 0.19 -9.00
C ILE A 11 15.24 1.59 -9.58
N ILE A 12 15.36 1.75 -10.90
CA ILE A 12 15.41 3.07 -11.53
C ILE A 12 14.12 3.86 -11.29
N LEU A 13 12.94 3.24 -11.37
CA LEU A 13 11.66 3.93 -11.13
C LEU A 13 11.47 4.31 -9.65
N VAL A 14 11.92 3.47 -8.72
CA VAL A 14 11.83 3.70 -7.27
C VAL A 14 12.89 4.68 -6.78
N LEU A 15 14.09 4.66 -7.36
CA LEU A 15 15.20 5.57 -7.03
C LEU A 15 15.16 6.89 -7.80
N ALA A 16 14.45 6.98 -8.93
CA ALA A 16 14.19 8.25 -9.61
C ALA A 16 13.08 9.08 -8.93
N ALA A 17 12.41 8.52 -7.92
CA ALA A 17 11.26 9.14 -7.27
C ALA A 17 11.55 10.20 -6.18
N PRO A 18 12.78 10.46 -5.68
CA PRO A 18 13.04 11.62 -4.84
C PRO A 18 14.04 12.55 -5.53
N GLY A 19 13.61 13.20 -6.60
CA GLY A 19 14.49 14.17 -7.29
C GLY A 19 13.79 15.35 -7.94
N GLN A 20 12.47 15.30 -8.19
CA GLN A 20 11.79 16.33 -8.98
C GLN A 20 10.53 16.91 -8.33
N ALA A 21 10.19 16.50 -7.11
CA ALA A 21 9.29 17.29 -6.30
C ALA A 21 10.13 18.38 -5.62
N GLN A 22 10.48 19.42 -6.38
CA GLN A 22 10.70 20.73 -5.81
C GLN A 22 9.40 21.05 -5.07
N TYR A 23 9.36 20.72 -3.77
CA TYR A 23 8.35 21.22 -2.85
C TYR A 23 8.64 22.72 -2.75
N GLY A 24 8.22 23.45 -3.79
CA GLY A 24 8.15 24.88 -3.76
C GLY A 24 7.29 25.27 -2.56
N PRO A 25 7.65 26.34 -1.83
CA PRO A 25 6.80 26.86 -0.78
C PRO A 25 5.40 27.03 -1.35
N GLY A 26 4.40 26.61 -0.57
CA GLY A 26 3.01 26.53 -0.99
C GLY A 26 2.60 27.76 -1.79
N GLY A 27 1.79 27.52 -2.83
CA GLY A 27 1.23 28.57 -3.66
C GLY A 27 0.78 29.73 -2.80
N TYR A 28 1.38 30.89 -3.10
CA TYR A 28 1.02 32.20 -2.62
C TYR A 28 -0.48 32.28 -2.33
N TRP A 29 -0.83 32.46 -1.06
CA TRP A 29 -1.95 33.34 -0.74
C TRP A 29 -1.55 34.71 -1.28
N ASN A 30 -1.83 34.94 -2.56
CA ASN A 30 -1.87 36.29 -3.10
C ASN A 30 -3.15 36.90 -2.50
N GLY A 31 -3.01 37.45 -1.29
CA GLY A 31 -3.92 38.47 -0.83
C GLY A 31 -3.84 39.57 -1.87
N ALA A 32 -4.82 39.60 -2.77
CA ALA A 32 -5.05 40.72 -3.64
C ALA A 32 -5.12 41.95 -2.74
N GLY A 33 -4.06 42.75 -2.76
CA GLY A 33 -3.96 43.98 -2.02
C GLY A 33 -5.08 44.89 -2.48
N TYR A 34 -6.02 45.15 -1.58
CA TYR A 34 -6.77 46.40 -1.63
C TYR A 34 -5.74 47.54 -1.49
N PRO A 35 -5.65 48.48 -2.45
CA PRO A 35 -4.75 49.61 -2.29
C PRO A 35 -5.39 50.60 -1.31
N GLY A 36 -4.75 50.76 -0.15
CA GLY A 36 -5.05 51.84 0.79
C GLY A 36 -5.63 51.37 2.13
N GLY A 37 -4.76 51.14 3.11
CA GLY A 37 -5.14 50.98 4.51
C GLY A 37 -3.90 51.07 5.41
N PRO A 38 -3.92 51.83 6.53
CA PRO A 38 -2.73 52.05 7.35
C PRO A 38 -2.24 50.74 7.98
N GLN A 39 -0.91 50.59 8.09
CA GLN A 39 -0.24 49.51 8.79
C GLN A 39 -0.75 49.41 10.24
N GLY A 40 -1.66 48.46 10.47
CA GLY A 40 -2.26 48.16 11.76
C GLY A 40 -1.67 46.89 12.37
N SER A 41 -1.04 47.09 13.52
CA SER A 41 -0.64 46.13 14.55
C SER A 41 -1.31 44.74 14.53
N GLY A 42 -0.47 43.71 14.68
CA GLY A 42 -0.86 42.31 14.69
C GLY A 42 -1.99 41.96 15.66
N PHE A 43 -2.89 41.12 15.16
CA PHE A 43 -3.98 40.51 15.91
C PHE A 43 -3.40 39.54 16.97
N ARG A 44 -3.05 40.07 18.14
CA ARG A 44 -2.83 39.31 19.38
C ARG A 44 -4.19 39.06 20.04
N GLY A 45 -4.74 37.85 19.91
CA GLY A 45 -5.99 37.52 20.62
C GLY A 45 -6.74 36.29 20.11
N GLY A 46 -6.13 35.12 20.19
CA GLY A 46 -6.76 33.80 19.99
C GLY A 46 -5.72 32.70 20.24
N PRO A 47 -6.09 31.47 20.64
CA PRO A 47 -5.12 30.39 20.78
C PRO A 47 -4.36 30.27 19.46
N ALA A 48 -3.06 30.53 19.50
CA ALA A 48 -2.22 30.63 18.31
C ALA A 48 -2.23 29.28 17.58
N PHE A 49 -3.07 29.17 16.55
CA PHE A 49 -3.03 28.06 15.62
C PHE A 49 -1.73 28.19 14.82
N ASP A 50 -0.76 27.33 15.11
CA ASP A 50 0.52 27.30 14.41
C ASP A 50 0.31 26.69 13.01
N VAL A 51 -0.01 27.56 12.05
CA VAL A 51 -0.23 27.22 10.64
C VAL A 51 1.04 26.61 10.02
N ASP A 52 2.22 27.04 10.46
CA ASP A 52 3.50 26.59 9.94
C ASP A 52 3.82 25.18 10.42
N GLU A 53 3.57 24.88 11.70
CA GLU A 53 3.66 23.53 12.23
C GLU A 53 2.66 22.59 11.55
N ALA A 54 1.39 23.00 11.42
CA ALA A 54 0.37 22.20 10.74
C ALA A 54 0.76 21.88 9.29
N THR A 55 1.30 22.86 8.58
CA THR A 55 1.76 22.70 7.19
C THR A 55 2.95 21.74 7.10
N ARG A 56 3.93 21.87 8.00
CA ARG A 56 5.12 21.00 8.06
C ARG A 56 4.74 19.56 8.41
N VAL A 57 3.92 19.36 9.44
CA VAL A 57 3.43 18.05 9.88
C VAL A 57 2.66 17.35 8.75
N ARG A 58 1.78 18.09 8.05
CA ARG A 58 1.03 17.57 6.89
C ARG A 58 1.95 17.12 5.75
N ALA A 59 2.99 17.90 5.44
CA ALA A 59 3.96 17.54 4.41
C ALA A 59 4.73 16.26 4.77
N ILE A 60 5.22 16.16 6.02
CA ILE A 60 5.93 14.97 6.52
C ILE A 60 5.02 13.75 6.48
N HIS A 61 3.77 13.86 6.95
CA HIS A 61 2.77 12.80 6.87
C HIS A 61 2.61 12.28 5.43
N GLY A 62 2.40 13.19 4.48
CA GLY A 62 2.19 12.84 3.07
C GLY A 62 3.41 12.15 2.44
N VAL A 63 4.62 12.67 2.70
CA VAL A 63 5.87 12.09 2.17
C VAL A 63 6.13 10.69 2.74
N LEU A 64 6.03 10.52 4.06
CA LEU A 64 6.23 9.21 4.69
C LEU A 64 5.18 8.20 4.21
N GLY A 65 3.92 8.62 4.11
CA GLY A 65 2.82 7.80 3.61
C GLY A 65 3.07 7.33 2.16
N ALA A 66 3.48 8.24 1.28
CA ALA A 66 3.79 7.90 -0.11
C ALA A 66 4.99 6.94 -0.23
N ILE A 67 6.08 7.19 0.50
CA ILE A 67 7.25 6.30 0.52
C ILE A 67 6.85 4.90 0.98
N ALA A 68 6.11 4.79 2.07
CA ALA A 68 5.69 3.48 2.58
C ALA A 68 4.75 2.76 1.61
N MET A 69 3.65 3.40 1.22
CA MET A 69 2.56 2.76 0.49
C MET A 69 2.84 2.56 -1.00
N VAL A 70 3.52 3.50 -1.66
CA VAL A 70 3.79 3.43 -3.10
C VAL A 70 5.08 2.68 -3.39
N ALA A 71 6.14 2.86 -2.58
CA ALA A 71 7.44 2.27 -2.86
C ALA A 71 7.74 1.02 -2.02
N LEU A 72 7.78 1.16 -0.68
CA LEU A 72 8.35 0.13 0.19
C LEU A 72 7.48 -1.14 0.27
N PHE A 73 6.17 -1.00 0.53
CA PHE A 73 5.25 -2.14 0.64
C PHE A 73 5.17 -2.96 -0.66
N PRO A 74 4.89 -2.35 -1.84
CA PRO A 74 4.91 -3.06 -3.12
C PRO A 74 6.30 -3.63 -3.43
N GLY A 75 7.37 -2.84 -3.23
CA GLY A 75 8.74 -3.25 -3.51
C GLY A 75 9.17 -4.47 -2.72
N GLY A 76 9.01 -4.45 -1.40
CA GLY A 76 9.29 -5.60 -0.54
C GLY A 76 8.48 -6.84 -0.94
N SER A 77 7.26 -6.67 -1.44
CA SER A 77 6.41 -7.77 -1.93
C SER A 77 6.88 -8.33 -3.28
N ILE A 78 7.51 -7.52 -4.15
CA ILE A 78 8.09 -7.99 -5.41
C ILE A 78 9.36 -8.81 -5.14
N LEU A 79 10.20 -8.41 -4.16
CA LEU A 79 11.49 -9.05 -3.88
C LEU A 79 11.40 -10.57 -3.68
N ILE A 80 10.37 -11.06 -2.97
CA ILE A 80 10.18 -12.51 -2.74
C ILE A 80 9.91 -13.32 -4.03
N ARG A 81 9.57 -12.63 -5.13
CA ARG A 81 9.30 -13.24 -6.44
C ARG A 81 10.49 -13.18 -7.38
N LEU A 82 11.44 -12.28 -7.12
CA LEU A 82 12.62 -12.08 -7.96
C LEU A 82 13.86 -12.77 -7.39
N LEU A 83 13.98 -12.82 -6.07
CA LEU A 83 15.13 -13.39 -5.39
C LEU A 83 14.91 -14.89 -5.09
N PRO A 84 15.98 -15.71 -5.14
CA PRO A 84 15.89 -17.13 -4.80
C PRO A 84 16.06 -17.38 -3.29
N GLY A 85 15.46 -18.47 -2.82
CA GLY A 85 15.79 -19.10 -1.54
C GLY A 85 15.43 -18.29 -0.28
N LYS A 86 16.15 -18.57 0.81
CA LYS A 86 15.92 -17.94 2.13
C LYS A 86 16.26 -16.45 2.15
N PHE A 87 17.19 -16.01 1.30
CA PHE A 87 17.56 -14.60 1.17
C PHE A 87 16.34 -13.75 0.77
N ALA A 88 15.55 -14.23 -0.20
CA ALA A 88 14.33 -13.56 -0.63
C ALA A 88 13.31 -13.33 0.50
N LEU A 89 13.19 -14.30 1.42
CA LEU A 89 12.31 -14.20 2.59
C LEU A 89 12.78 -13.11 3.55
N TRP A 90 14.09 -13.04 3.84
CA TRP A 90 14.65 -12.01 4.71
C TRP A 90 14.53 -10.62 4.09
N CYS A 91 14.88 -10.47 2.81
CA CYS A 91 14.70 -9.20 2.09
C CYS A 91 13.23 -8.74 2.11
N HIS A 92 12.29 -9.67 1.90
CA HIS A 92 10.87 -9.38 2.02
C HIS A 92 10.52 -8.92 3.44
N ALA A 93 10.80 -9.75 4.46
CA ALA A 93 10.44 -9.46 5.84
C ALA A 93 11.02 -8.13 6.34
N ILE A 94 12.31 -7.88 6.10
CA ILE A 94 12.99 -6.64 6.50
C ILE A 94 12.36 -5.44 5.79
N ALA A 95 12.16 -5.51 4.46
CA ALA A 95 11.52 -4.43 3.72
C ALA A 95 10.08 -4.16 4.21
N GLN A 96 9.30 -5.21 4.54
CA GLN A 96 7.96 -5.06 5.08
C GLN A 96 7.97 -4.41 6.48
N MET A 97 8.92 -4.76 7.34
CA MET A 97 9.02 -4.17 8.68
C MET A 97 9.46 -2.70 8.62
N ILE A 98 10.38 -2.36 7.72
CA ILE A 98 10.76 -0.95 7.47
C ILE A 98 9.56 -0.17 6.93
N ALA A 99 8.84 -0.72 5.94
CA ALA A 99 7.64 -0.09 5.38
C ALA A 99 6.59 0.17 6.47
N LEU A 100 6.36 -0.80 7.35
CA LEU A 100 5.42 -0.69 8.45
C LEU A 100 5.83 0.36 9.47
N ALA A 101 7.13 0.45 9.81
CA ALA A 101 7.64 1.48 10.72
C ALA A 101 7.48 2.90 10.12
N VAL A 102 7.83 3.07 8.84
CA VAL A 102 7.65 4.34 8.12
C VAL A 102 6.16 4.71 8.03
N PHE A 103 5.29 3.75 7.77
CA PHE A 103 3.84 3.98 7.72
C PHE A 103 3.26 4.29 9.10
N ALA A 104 3.74 3.64 10.16
CA ALA A 104 3.36 3.98 11.53
C ALA A 104 3.74 5.43 11.88
N ALA A 105 4.93 5.88 11.49
CA ALA A 105 5.34 7.27 11.63
C ALA A 105 4.42 8.22 10.83
N ALA A 106 4.06 7.87 9.59
CA ALA A 106 3.10 8.63 8.81
C ALA A 106 1.75 8.74 9.53
N VAL A 107 1.19 7.62 10.02
CA VAL A 107 -0.07 7.61 10.78
C VAL A 107 0.03 8.47 12.04
N GLY A 108 1.12 8.37 12.80
CA GLY A 108 1.38 9.22 13.97
C GLY A 108 1.37 10.71 13.63
N MET A 109 1.99 11.11 12.52
CA MET A 109 1.95 12.51 12.05
C MET A 109 0.53 12.93 11.63
N GLY A 110 -0.27 12.02 11.08
CA GLY A 110 -1.67 12.27 10.74
C GLY A 110 -2.54 12.48 11.98
N ILE A 111 -2.31 11.70 13.04
CA ILE A 111 -2.98 11.89 14.35
C ILE A 111 -2.59 13.24 14.95
N LYS A 112 -1.29 13.58 14.96
CA LYS A 112 -0.81 14.90 15.40
C LYS A 112 -1.49 16.04 14.63
N LEU A 113 -1.71 15.88 13.32
CA LEU A 113 -2.38 16.89 12.50
C LEU A 113 -3.84 17.12 12.94
N VAL A 114 -4.57 16.08 13.35
CA VAL A 114 -5.92 16.22 13.90
C VAL A 114 -5.91 16.98 15.23
N GLU A 115 -4.87 16.78 16.05
CA GLU A 115 -4.71 17.47 17.33
C GLU A 115 -4.38 18.97 17.16
N ILE A 116 -3.58 19.31 16.13
CA ILE A 116 -3.22 20.70 15.80
C ILE A 116 -4.41 21.41 15.14
N VAL A 117 -5.12 20.77 14.21
CA VAL A 117 -6.22 21.34 13.43
C VAL A 117 -7.59 21.09 14.10
N LYS A 118 -7.68 21.36 15.41
CA LYS A 118 -8.99 21.40 16.08
C LYS A 118 -9.79 22.57 15.51
N ILE A 119 -10.77 22.30 14.66
CA ILE A 119 -11.62 23.33 14.06
C ILE A 119 -12.58 23.82 15.17
N PRO A 120 -12.54 25.09 15.58
CA PRO A 120 -13.57 25.63 16.45
C PRO A 120 -14.88 25.71 15.64
N VAL A 121 -15.90 24.94 16.04
CA VAL A 121 -17.25 25.07 15.48
C VAL A 121 -17.93 26.19 16.26
N ARG A 122 -18.25 27.29 15.59
CA ARG A 122 -19.04 28.38 16.14
C ARG A 122 -20.50 28.03 15.87
N ASP A 123 -21.25 27.65 16.91
CA ASP A 123 -22.68 27.43 16.74
C ASP A 123 -23.42 28.76 16.62
N GLY A 124 -24.50 28.76 15.85
CA GLY A 124 -25.26 29.95 15.49
C GLY A 124 -25.79 30.70 16.71
N GLY A 125 -25.67 32.03 16.68
CA GLY A 125 -26.43 32.96 17.52
C GLY A 125 -25.77 33.44 18.81
N ASN A 126 -25.12 32.56 19.60
CA ASN A 126 -24.93 32.85 21.03
C ASN A 126 -23.47 33.02 21.48
N GLY A 127 -22.51 32.90 20.55
CA GLY A 127 -21.08 33.04 20.88
C GLY A 127 -20.49 31.85 21.65
N GLU A 128 -21.25 30.76 21.83
CA GLU A 128 -20.78 29.53 22.47
C GLU A 128 -19.85 28.75 21.52
N VAL A 129 -18.65 28.43 22.00
CA VAL A 129 -17.66 27.64 21.27
C VAL A 129 -17.98 26.16 21.49
N VAL A 130 -18.73 25.56 20.57
CA VAL A 130 -18.95 24.11 20.55
C VAL A 130 -17.64 23.46 20.10
N ARG A 131 -16.98 22.72 21.01
CA ARG A 131 -15.56 22.37 20.90
C ARG A 131 -15.21 21.23 19.94
N ASP A 132 -16.16 20.71 19.16
CA ASP A 132 -16.02 19.37 18.58
C ASP A 132 -16.06 19.31 17.03
N GLY A 133 -15.36 20.23 16.36
CA GLY A 133 -15.09 20.16 14.92
C GLY A 133 -13.91 19.24 14.57
N SER A 134 -14.00 17.95 14.89
CA SER A 134 -12.95 16.99 14.50
C SER A 134 -13.06 16.64 13.01
N ILE A 135 -11.91 16.52 12.32
CA ILE A 135 -11.84 15.98 10.95
C ILE A 135 -12.52 14.60 10.86
N LEU A 136 -12.53 13.84 11.96
CA LEU A 136 -13.17 12.52 12.04
C LEU A 136 -14.71 12.59 12.04
N ALA A 137 -15.29 13.68 12.54
CA ALA A 137 -16.73 13.85 12.67
C ALA A 137 -17.40 14.35 11.38
N ASN A 138 -16.63 14.95 10.47
CA ASN A 138 -17.16 15.49 9.22
C ASN A 138 -17.16 14.41 8.11
N PRO A 139 -18.33 13.94 7.64
CA PRO A 139 -18.44 12.86 6.66
C PRO A 139 -17.81 13.22 5.30
N ASN A 140 -17.64 14.51 5.00
CA ASN A 140 -17.06 14.96 3.74
C ASN A 140 -15.53 14.93 3.72
N ILE A 141 -14.86 14.69 4.85
CA ILE A 141 -13.38 14.70 4.95
C ILE A 141 -12.81 13.59 5.84
N ASN A 142 -13.65 12.81 6.54
CA ASN A 142 -13.21 11.73 7.43
C ASN A 142 -12.80 10.45 6.71
N TYR A 143 -13.09 10.30 5.42
CA TYR A 143 -12.77 9.09 4.66
C TYR A 143 -11.26 8.79 4.65
N HIS A 144 -10.41 9.81 4.45
CA HIS A 144 -8.96 9.62 4.39
C HIS A 144 -8.36 9.08 5.70
N PRO A 145 -8.62 9.70 6.88
CA PRO A 145 -8.10 9.17 8.14
C PRO A 145 -8.74 7.84 8.54
N ILE A 146 -10.04 7.63 8.30
CA ILE A 146 -10.71 6.35 8.64
C ILE A 146 -10.13 5.20 7.80
N ILE A 147 -10.06 5.36 6.48
CA ILE A 147 -9.47 4.34 5.59
C ILE A 147 -8.00 4.12 5.96
N GLY A 148 -7.26 5.19 6.25
CA GLY A 148 -5.85 5.10 6.66
C GLY A 148 -5.63 4.26 7.91
N LEU A 149 -6.45 4.45 8.94
CA LEU A 149 -6.39 3.67 10.18
C LEU A 149 -6.78 2.21 9.97
N ILE A 150 -7.80 1.94 9.16
CA ILE A 150 -8.18 0.56 8.80
C ILE A 150 -7.03 -0.14 8.06
N VAL A 151 -6.44 0.52 7.06
CA VAL A 151 -5.27 0.01 6.34
C VAL A 151 -4.13 -0.27 7.30
N PHE A 152 -3.81 0.65 8.20
CA PHE A 152 -2.76 0.48 9.20
C PHE A 152 -3.00 -0.73 10.09
N ALA A 153 -4.19 -0.86 10.69
CA ALA A 153 -4.54 -1.99 11.54
C ALA A 153 -4.39 -3.34 10.80
N CYS A 154 -4.90 -3.42 9.57
CA CYS A 154 -4.81 -4.64 8.77
C CYS A 154 -3.38 -4.96 8.31
N LEU A 155 -2.50 -3.97 8.15
CA LEU A 155 -1.09 -4.16 7.83
C LEU A 155 -0.25 -4.51 9.08
N VAL A 156 -0.61 -4.04 10.27
CA VAL A 156 0.04 -4.47 11.53
C VAL A 156 -0.18 -5.96 11.80
N VAL A 157 -1.32 -6.51 11.37
CA VAL A 157 -1.61 -7.95 11.48
C VAL A 157 -0.84 -8.79 10.44
N GLN A 158 -0.34 -8.18 9.36
CA GLN A 158 0.32 -8.90 8.26
C GLN A 158 1.57 -9.70 8.67
N PRO A 159 2.51 -9.18 9.48
CA PRO A 159 3.67 -9.95 9.94
C PRO A 159 3.27 -11.25 10.65
N ILE A 160 2.24 -11.22 11.49
CA ILE A 160 1.74 -12.40 12.20
C ILE A 160 1.19 -13.43 11.20
N LEU A 161 0.33 -12.98 10.28
CA LEU A 161 -0.21 -13.83 9.21
C LEU A 161 0.90 -14.40 8.33
N GLY A 162 1.93 -13.60 8.05
CA GLY A 162 3.11 -13.98 7.27
C GLY A 162 3.90 -15.09 7.96
N ILE A 163 4.21 -14.94 9.24
CA ILE A 163 4.91 -15.97 10.03
C ILE A 163 4.13 -17.29 9.99
N ILE A 164 2.83 -17.25 10.32
CA ILE A 164 1.98 -18.46 10.31
C ILE A 164 1.94 -19.08 8.91
N HIS A 165 1.77 -18.25 7.87
CA HIS A 165 1.77 -18.70 6.48
C HIS A 165 3.09 -19.40 6.13
N HIS A 166 4.23 -18.77 6.40
CA HIS A 166 5.54 -19.30 6.02
C HIS A 166 5.87 -20.59 6.77
N LEU A 167 5.59 -20.66 8.07
CA LEU A 167 5.80 -21.87 8.88
C LEU A 167 4.95 -23.05 8.36
N LYS A 168 3.64 -22.82 8.15
CA LYS A 168 2.74 -23.87 7.64
C LYS A 168 3.07 -24.27 6.20
N PHE A 169 3.45 -23.32 5.34
CA PHE A 169 3.82 -23.60 3.96
C PHE A 169 5.13 -24.40 3.86
N LYS A 170 6.10 -24.14 4.75
CA LYS A 170 7.34 -24.93 4.84
C LYS A 170 7.05 -26.38 5.24
N LYS A 171 6.15 -26.60 6.20
CA LYS A 171 5.79 -27.94 6.69
C LYS A 171 4.93 -28.74 5.71
N LEU A 172 3.92 -28.10 5.11
CA LEU A 172 2.89 -28.80 4.32
C LEU A 172 3.11 -28.72 2.81
N ARG A 173 3.96 -27.80 2.32
CA ARG A 173 4.21 -27.54 0.88
C ARG A 173 2.94 -27.26 0.04
N ARG A 174 1.82 -26.93 0.70
CA ARG A 174 0.53 -26.54 0.10
C ARG A 174 -0.03 -25.26 0.72
N ARG A 175 -0.79 -24.47 -0.04
CA ARG A 175 -1.50 -23.27 0.48
C ARG A 175 -2.51 -23.69 1.55
N GLN A 176 -2.55 -22.94 2.63
CA GLN A 176 -3.53 -23.05 3.71
C GLN A 176 -4.41 -21.79 3.72
N ALA A 177 -5.49 -21.78 4.51
CA ALA A 177 -6.32 -20.58 4.71
C ALA A 177 -5.46 -19.34 5.03
N TRP A 178 -4.47 -19.48 5.92
CA TRP A 178 -3.49 -18.45 6.27
C TRP A 178 -2.68 -17.90 5.09
N SER A 179 -2.40 -18.72 4.07
CA SER A 179 -1.75 -18.28 2.84
C SER A 179 -2.64 -17.29 2.08
N TYR A 180 -3.92 -17.61 1.97
CA TYR A 180 -4.88 -16.76 1.28
C TYR A 180 -5.12 -15.47 2.07
N LEU A 181 -5.30 -15.56 3.39
CA LEU A 181 -5.43 -14.39 4.26
C LEU A 181 -4.23 -13.45 4.13
N HIS A 182 -3.00 -13.96 4.27
CA HIS A 182 -1.80 -13.14 4.13
C HIS A 182 -1.72 -12.47 2.74
N LEU A 183 -1.89 -13.24 1.66
CA LEU A 183 -1.76 -12.73 0.29
C LEU A 183 -2.87 -11.76 -0.11
N PHE A 184 -4.14 -12.06 0.17
CA PHE A 184 -5.26 -11.22 -0.23
C PHE A 184 -5.38 -9.97 0.65
N ASN A 185 -5.18 -10.08 1.96
CA ASN A 185 -5.17 -8.91 2.84
C ASN A 185 -4.04 -7.95 2.44
N GLY A 186 -2.83 -8.45 2.19
CA GLY A 186 -1.74 -7.60 1.67
C GLY A 186 -2.13 -6.89 0.37
N ARG A 187 -2.76 -7.59 -0.58
CA ARG A 187 -3.18 -6.99 -1.86
C ARG A 187 -4.24 -5.90 -1.71
N ILE A 188 -5.27 -6.20 -0.94
CA ILE A 188 -6.41 -5.30 -0.73
C ILE A 188 -5.94 -4.05 -0.01
N PHE A 189 -5.25 -4.19 1.14
CA PHE A 189 -4.90 -3.05 1.97
C PHE A 189 -3.74 -2.21 1.44
N ILE A 190 -2.78 -2.80 0.70
CA ILE A 190 -1.79 -2.01 -0.04
C ILE A 190 -2.48 -1.17 -1.13
N SER A 191 -3.41 -1.76 -1.90
CA SER A 191 -4.15 -1.02 -2.93
C SER A 191 -5.01 0.09 -2.35
N LEU A 192 -5.74 -0.21 -1.27
CA LEU A 192 -6.54 0.78 -0.54
C LEU A 192 -5.67 1.91 0.02
N GLY A 193 -4.51 1.60 0.60
CA GLY A 193 -3.62 2.64 1.11
C GLY A 193 -3.02 3.53 0.02
N ILE A 194 -2.71 2.99 -1.17
CA ILE A 194 -2.28 3.78 -2.33
C ILE A 194 -3.40 4.73 -2.78
N ALA A 195 -4.64 4.22 -2.90
CA ALA A 195 -5.80 5.06 -3.22
C ALA A 195 -6.03 6.13 -2.14
N ASN A 196 -5.88 5.74 -0.87
CA ASN A 196 -6.03 6.63 0.28
C ASN A 196 -5.00 7.76 0.30
N GLY A 197 -3.77 7.52 -0.14
CA GLY A 197 -2.76 8.58 -0.32
C GLY A 197 -3.20 9.61 -1.37
N GLY A 198 -3.84 9.17 -2.45
CA GLY A 198 -4.47 10.08 -3.43
C GLY A 198 -5.54 10.93 -2.79
N PHE A 199 -6.47 10.31 -2.06
CA PHE A 199 -7.51 10.99 -1.27
C PHE A 199 -6.93 12.03 -0.30
N GLY A 200 -5.79 11.74 0.34
CA GLY A 200 -5.06 12.69 1.18
C GLY A 200 -4.56 13.92 0.42
N LEU A 201 -4.08 13.77 -0.82
CA LEU A 201 -3.68 14.90 -1.68
C LEU A 201 -4.87 15.75 -2.12
N TRP A 202 -6.04 15.15 -2.35
CA TRP A 202 -7.29 15.91 -2.60
C TRP A 202 -7.70 16.71 -1.37
N LEU A 203 -7.70 16.08 -0.19
CA LEU A 203 -8.04 16.73 1.07
C LEU A 203 -7.07 17.88 1.40
N ALA A 204 -5.77 17.69 1.13
CA ALA A 204 -4.75 18.71 1.32
C ALA A 204 -4.81 19.86 0.31
N ARG A 205 -5.72 19.81 -0.68
CA ARG A 205 -5.79 20.74 -1.82
C ARG A 205 -4.44 20.90 -2.53
N ALA A 206 -3.71 19.80 -2.69
CA ALA A 206 -2.44 19.80 -3.39
C ALA A 206 -2.59 20.30 -4.84
N SER A 207 -1.51 20.87 -5.40
CA SER A 207 -1.48 21.36 -6.77
C SER A 207 -1.78 20.24 -7.77
N ALA A 208 -2.31 20.61 -8.94
CA ALA A 208 -2.59 19.65 -10.01
C ALA A 208 -1.34 18.85 -10.41
N ALA A 209 -0.17 19.52 -10.46
CA ALA A 209 1.11 18.88 -10.74
C ALA A 209 1.46 17.78 -9.72
N VAL A 210 1.30 18.05 -8.41
CA VAL A 210 1.59 17.05 -7.36
C VAL A 210 0.61 15.88 -7.43
N LYS A 211 -0.68 16.14 -7.63
CA LYS A 211 -1.69 15.07 -7.80
C LYS A 211 -1.38 14.21 -9.01
N LEU A 212 -1.06 14.81 -10.15
CA LEU A 212 -0.73 14.09 -11.37
C LEU A 212 0.54 13.24 -11.21
N ALA A 213 1.60 13.80 -10.62
CA ALA A 213 2.84 13.09 -10.35
C ALA A 213 2.62 11.87 -9.43
N TYR A 214 1.82 12.04 -8.38
CA TYR A 214 1.45 10.94 -7.49
C TYR A 214 0.67 9.86 -8.23
N ILE A 215 -0.41 10.23 -8.93
CA ILE A 215 -1.27 9.26 -9.64
C ILE A 215 -0.48 8.49 -10.69
N ALA A 216 0.33 9.17 -11.50
CA ALA A 216 1.17 8.52 -12.51
C ALA A 216 2.11 7.50 -11.86
N THR A 217 2.85 7.91 -10.83
CA THR A 217 3.81 7.04 -10.13
C THR A 217 3.11 5.86 -9.45
N ALA A 218 2.04 6.14 -8.70
CA ALA A 218 1.26 5.16 -7.98
C ALA A 218 0.63 4.13 -8.92
N ALA A 219 0.03 4.56 -10.03
CA ALA A 219 -0.56 3.67 -11.02
C ALA A 219 0.49 2.78 -11.68
N THR A 220 1.66 3.33 -12.04
CA THR A 220 2.75 2.54 -12.62
C THR A 220 3.25 1.48 -11.64
N VAL A 221 3.57 1.86 -10.40
CA VAL A 221 4.09 0.91 -9.41
C VAL A 221 3.05 -0.12 -9.02
N TRP A 222 1.80 0.29 -8.79
CA TRP A 222 0.71 -0.62 -8.48
C TRP A 222 0.50 -1.64 -9.61
N THR A 223 0.51 -1.19 -10.87
CA THR A 223 0.36 -2.08 -12.03
C THR A 223 1.49 -3.09 -12.10
N LEU A 224 2.75 -2.64 -11.96
CA LEU A 224 3.91 -3.53 -11.96
C LEU A 224 3.81 -4.58 -10.84
N TRP A 225 3.53 -4.13 -9.61
CA TRP A 225 3.39 -5.02 -8.46
C TRP A 225 2.26 -6.03 -8.64
N MET A 226 1.08 -5.59 -9.11
CA MET A 226 -0.06 -6.49 -9.36
C MET A 226 0.24 -7.50 -10.48
N LEU A 227 0.93 -7.09 -11.54
CA LEU A 227 1.36 -8.01 -12.60
C LEU A 227 2.31 -9.10 -12.05
N PHE A 228 3.29 -8.74 -11.22
CA PHE A 228 4.16 -9.72 -10.56
C PHE A 228 3.40 -10.60 -9.56
N ALA A 229 2.44 -10.02 -8.83
CA ALA A 229 1.60 -10.74 -7.89
C ALA A 229 0.78 -11.84 -8.60
N LEU A 230 0.12 -11.49 -9.71
CA LEU A 230 -0.77 -12.38 -10.47
C LEU A 230 0.01 -13.40 -11.32
N ARG A 231 1.10 -13.00 -11.98
CA ARG A 231 1.96 -13.93 -12.76
C ARG A 231 2.45 -15.09 -11.89
N GLY A 232 2.83 -14.80 -10.65
CA GLY A 232 3.23 -15.83 -9.69
C GLY A 232 2.13 -16.85 -9.34
N GLU A 233 0.86 -16.46 -9.45
CA GLU A 233 -0.27 -17.37 -9.25
C GLU A 233 -0.59 -18.17 -10.50
N MET A 234 -0.57 -17.53 -11.67
CA MET A 234 -0.78 -18.20 -12.96
C MET A 234 0.26 -19.30 -13.21
N LYS A 235 1.54 -19.03 -12.94
CA LYS A 235 2.62 -20.02 -13.10
C LYS A 235 2.35 -21.27 -12.25
N ARG A 236 1.98 -21.09 -10.98
CA ARG A 236 1.67 -22.19 -10.06
C ARG A 236 0.41 -22.96 -10.45
N ALA A 237 -0.59 -22.27 -10.98
CA ALA A 237 -1.80 -22.92 -11.49
C ALA A 237 -1.49 -23.81 -12.71
N LYS A 238 -0.63 -23.34 -13.62
CA LYS A 238 -0.14 -24.13 -14.76
C LYS A 238 0.65 -25.36 -14.30
N GLU A 239 1.58 -25.21 -13.36
CA GLU A 239 2.36 -26.33 -12.79
C GLU A 239 1.49 -27.38 -12.08
N LYS A 240 0.41 -26.95 -11.42
CA LYS A 240 -0.55 -27.88 -10.80
C LYS A 240 -1.35 -28.65 -11.86
N ARG A 241 -1.83 -27.96 -12.91
CA ARG A 241 -2.55 -28.59 -14.02
C ARG A 241 -1.68 -29.58 -14.79
N GLY A 242 -0.41 -29.24 -15.03
CA GLY A 242 0.55 -30.13 -15.71
C GLY A 242 0.72 -31.46 -14.97
N ARG A 243 1.00 -31.40 -13.65
CA ARG A 243 1.15 -32.60 -12.82
C ARG A 243 -0.12 -33.46 -12.75
N SER A 244 -1.31 -32.84 -12.74
CA SER A 244 -2.57 -33.59 -12.78
C SER A 244 -2.77 -34.33 -14.11
N ARG A 245 -2.41 -33.70 -15.24
CA ARG A 245 -2.49 -34.33 -16.57
C ARG A 245 -1.52 -35.52 -16.70
N GLU A 246 -0.27 -35.32 -16.30
CA GLU A 246 0.75 -36.38 -16.29
C GLU A 246 0.34 -37.57 -15.41
N GLY A 247 -0.24 -37.30 -14.22
CA GLY A 247 -0.80 -38.34 -13.36
C GLY A 247 -1.96 -39.11 -14.01
N SER A 248 -2.87 -38.43 -14.71
CA SER A 248 -3.97 -39.10 -15.41
C SER A 248 -3.51 -39.93 -16.61
N GLU A 249 -2.50 -39.47 -17.35
CA GLU A 249 -1.90 -40.21 -18.47
C GLU A 249 -1.21 -41.50 -17.98
N MET A 250 -0.47 -41.42 -16.87
CA MET A 250 0.14 -42.60 -16.25
C MET A 250 -0.90 -43.62 -15.75
N GLU A 251 -1.98 -43.17 -15.10
CA GLU A 251 -3.06 -44.06 -14.64
C GLU A 251 -3.77 -44.76 -15.82
N MET A 252 -4.04 -44.01 -16.90
CA MET A 252 -4.67 -44.56 -18.10
C MET A 252 -3.74 -45.54 -18.82
N GLY A 253 -2.44 -45.24 -18.93
CA GLY A 253 -1.44 -46.13 -19.48
C GLY A 253 -1.29 -47.43 -18.67
N SER A 254 -1.29 -47.34 -17.34
CA SER A 254 -1.22 -48.51 -16.45
C SER A 254 -2.47 -49.40 -16.57
N ARG A 255 -3.68 -48.81 -16.61
CA ARG A 255 -4.93 -49.55 -16.86
C ARG A 255 -4.95 -50.20 -18.23
N GLY A 256 -4.47 -49.51 -19.26
CA GLY A 256 -4.32 -50.07 -20.61
C GLY A 256 -3.37 -51.27 -20.63
N LEU A 257 -2.24 -51.19 -19.93
CA LEU A 257 -1.26 -52.27 -19.80
C LEU A 257 -1.84 -53.48 -19.04
N PHE A 258 -2.56 -53.24 -17.95
CA PHE A 258 -3.22 -54.28 -17.15
C PHE A 258 -4.37 -54.95 -17.91
N GLY A 259 -5.17 -54.17 -18.64
CA GLY A 259 -6.24 -54.70 -19.51
C GLY A 259 -5.70 -55.61 -20.61
N ARG A 260 -4.55 -55.25 -21.21
CA ARG A 260 -3.90 -56.05 -22.25
C ARG A 260 -3.30 -57.35 -21.71
N LYS A 261 -2.70 -57.34 -20.51
CA LYS A 261 -2.20 -58.57 -19.85
C LYS A 261 -3.33 -59.54 -19.44
N ARG A 262 -4.51 -59.03 -19.07
CA ARG A 262 -5.67 -59.86 -18.69
C ARG A 262 -6.27 -60.63 -19.88
N PHE A 263 -6.20 -60.07 -21.08
CA PHE A 263 -6.72 -60.72 -22.30
C PHE A 263 -5.73 -61.69 -22.97
N SER A 264 -4.42 -61.53 -22.74
CA SER A 264 -3.38 -62.39 -23.32
C SER A 264 -3.20 -63.74 -22.59
N GLY A 265 -3.85 -63.94 -21.43
CA GLY A 265 -3.64 -65.12 -20.59
C GLY A 265 -4.63 -66.27 -20.78
N ASN A 266 -5.55 -66.19 -21.74
CA ASN A 266 -6.71 -67.11 -21.80
C ASN A 266 -6.87 -67.88 -23.12
N SER A 267 -5.82 -68.03 -23.93
CA SER A 267 -5.87 -68.75 -25.22
C SER A 267 -4.91 -69.94 -25.29
N ALA A 268 -4.93 -70.78 -24.25
CA ALA A 268 -4.24 -72.07 -24.27
C ALA A 268 -5.14 -73.14 -23.65
N PHE A 269 -6.13 -73.59 -24.43
CA PHE A 269 -6.73 -74.92 -24.36
C PHE A 269 -7.18 -75.32 -25.76
#